data_AF-B3P8V9-F1
#
_entry.id   AF-B3P8V9-F1
#
_cell.length_a   1.000
_cell.length_b   1.000
_cell.length_c   1.000
_cell.angle_alpha   90.00
_cell.angle_beta   90.00
_cell.angle_gamma   90.00
#
_symmetry.space_group_name_H-M   'P 1'
#
loop_
_entity.id
_entity.type
_entity.pdbx_description
1 polymer ?
#
loop_
_entity_poly.entity_id
_entity_poly.type
_entity_poly.pdbx_seq_one_letter_code
_entity_poly.pdbx_strand_id
1 'polypeptide(L)'
;MSQVYLLPVATFLIFQVTFLGTYIFAVLEGHVVPTVPYISDAATYSPESCVFGQLINIGSVLLGITIYVRYRQVLQLYEHHPDLDASVLRQNRLALWFGLVSCLGISFVGNFQETNVRIVHFIGAFCCFGCGTLYFWMQALISYLIFPMSGTRIYAHLRLGMSVVCTILFILLAVTGVMSHILFKGQNPRKWYPSDGGWYFHVVSSISEWIIATIFSFFILSFTNEFRDVSLSHPQIALMSYSTII
;
A
#
# COMPACT_ATOMS: atom_id res chain seq x y z
N MET A 1 -16.79 -12.44 -19.14
CA MET A 1 -15.86 -11.30 -19.07
C MET A 1 -15.13 -11.38 -17.73
N SER A 2 -13.82 -11.12 -17.68
CA SER A 2 -13.08 -11.20 -16.40
C SER A 2 -13.47 -10.04 -15.48
N GLN A 3 -13.65 -10.33 -14.19
CA GLN A 3 -14.09 -9.34 -13.19
C GLN A 3 -12.89 -8.58 -12.60
N VAL A 4 -12.14 -7.89 -13.47
CA VAL A 4 -10.88 -7.21 -13.11
C VAL A 4 -11.08 -6.15 -12.03
N TYR A 5 -12.25 -5.48 -12.01
CA TYR A 5 -12.61 -4.49 -11.00
C TYR A 5 -12.63 -5.03 -9.56
N LEU A 6 -12.72 -6.36 -9.35
CA LEU A 6 -12.67 -6.95 -8.02
C LEU A 6 -11.26 -6.93 -7.41
N LEU A 7 -10.20 -6.73 -8.20
CA LEU A 7 -8.82 -6.70 -7.69
C LEU A 7 -8.57 -5.51 -6.73
N PRO A 8 -8.88 -4.25 -7.09
CA PRO A 8 -8.86 -3.13 -6.15
C PRO A 8 -9.73 -3.35 -4.90
N VAL A 9 -10.92 -3.95 -5.06
CA VAL A 9 -11.85 -4.21 -3.96
C VAL A 9 -11.27 -5.25 -2.99
N ALA A 10 -10.75 -6.36 -3.51
CA ALA A 10 -10.10 -7.39 -2.71
C ALA A 10 -8.87 -6.84 -1.98
N THR A 11 -8.06 -6.02 -2.66
CA THR A 11 -6.89 -5.35 -2.08
C THR A 11 -7.29 -4.42 -0.94
N PHE A 12 -8.34 -3.62 -1.12
CA PHE A 12 -8.89 -2.77 -0.06
C PHE A 12 -9.34 -3.60 1.14
N LEU A 13 -10.19 -4.60 0.90
CA LEU A 13 -10.78 -5.41 1.97
C LEU A 13 -9.73 -6.17 2.76
N ILE A 14 -8.77 -6.83 2.10
CA ILE A 14 -7.77 -7.63 2.79
C ILE A 14 -6.88 -6.78 3.70
N PHE A 15 -6.47 -5.59 3.27
CA PHE A 15 -5.69 -4.69 4.12
C PHE A 15 -6.49 -4.20 5.33
N GLN A 16 -7.73 -3.74 5.13
CA GLN A 16 -8.57 -3.26 6.22
C GLN A 16 -8.90 -4.37 7.24
N VAL A 17 -9.23 -5.57 6.76
CA VAL A 17 -9.47 -6.74 7.62
C VAL A 17 -8.21 -7.14 8.37
N THR A 18 -7.04 -7.09 7.71
CA THR A 18 -5.76 -7.42 8.36
C THR A 18 -5.47 -6.44 9.49
N PHE A 19 -5.48 -5.13 9.21
CA PHE A 19 -5.12 -4.10 10.20
C PHE A 19 -6.06 -4.09 11.41
N LEU A 20 -7.38 -4.08 11.17
CA LEU A 20 -8.36 -4.05 12.24
C LEU A 20 -8.41 -5.38 12.99
N GLY A 21 -8.35 -6.51 12.28
CA GLY A 21 -8.39 -7.83 12.87
C GLY A 21 -7.21 -8.09 13.81
N THR A 22 -5.99 -7.75 13.39
CA THR A 22 -4.80 -7.95 14.24
C THR A 22 -4.77 -6.98 15.40
N TYR A 23 -5.22 -5.74 15.21
CA TYR A 23 -5.37 -4.79 16.32
C TYR A 23 -6.38 -5.28 17.37
N ILE A 24 -7.57 -5.71 16.96
CA ILE A 24 -8.59 -6.22 17.89
C ILE A 24 -8.02 -7.41 18.66
N PHE A 25 -7.38 -8.36 17.97
CA PHE A 25 -6.81 -9.54 18.62
C PHE A 25 -5.70 -9.16 19.62
N ALA A 26 -4.78 -8.27 19.25
CA ALA A 26 -3.71 -7.80 20.12
C ALA A 26 -4.22 -7.05 21.37
N VAL A 27 -5.34 -6.33 21.25
CA VAL A 27 -5.99 -5.67 22.40
C VAL A 27 -6.61 -6.72 23.34
N LEU A 28 -7.30 -7.72 22.79
CA LEU A 28 -7.95 -8.78 23.57
C LEU A 28 -6.93 -9.61 24.37
N GLU A 29 -5.76 -9.87 23.78
CA GLU A 29 -4.65 -10.59 24.44
C GLU A 29 -3.80 -9.67 25.35
N GLY A 30 -4.11 -8.37 25.41
CA GLY A 30 -3.37 -7.40 26.23
C GLY A 30 -1.92 -7.16 25.76
N HIS A 31 -1.62 -7.51 24.52
CA HIS A 31 -0.32 -7.30 23.87
C HIS A 31 -0.04 -5.81 23.62
N VAL A 32 -1.07 -5.04 23.30
CA VAL A 32 -1.02 -3.58 23.12
C VAL A 32 -1.98 -2.87 24.06
N VAL A 33 -1.75 -1.57 24.29
CA VAL A 33 -2.70 -0.71 25.01
C VAL A 33 -3.88 -0.38 24.08
N PRO A 34 -5.14 -0.36 24.56
CA PRO A 34 -6.32 -0.04 23.76
C PRO A 34 -6.41 1.47 23.45
N THR A 35 -5.39 1.98 22.77
CA THR A 35 -5.29 3.34 22.22
C THR A 35 -5.04 3.20 20.71
N VAL A 36 -4.15 3.99 20.13
CA VAL A 36 -3.76 3.90 18.72
C VAL A 36 -2.26 3.56 18.66
N PRO A 37 -1.85 2.30 18.92
CA PRO A 37 -0.47 1.87 18.71
C PRO A 37 -0.16 1.84 17.21
N TYR A 38 1.12 1.69 16.83
CA TYR A 38 1.44 1.39 15.44
C TYR A 38 0.75 0.09 14.99
N ILE A 39 0.43 -0.01 13.71
CA ILE A 39 -0.09 -1.24 13.09
C ILE A 39 0.93 -2.38 13.30
N SER A 40 2.22 -2.07 13.16
CA SER A 40 3.33 -3.02 13.38
C SER A 40 3.42 -3.52 14.82
N ASP A 41 3.13 -2.66 15.82
CA ASP A 41 3.09 -3.05 17.23
C ASP A 41 1.99 -4.08 17.49
N ALA A 42 0.80 -3.87 16.93
CA ALA A 42 -0.31 -4.82 17.02
C ALA A 42 -0.02 -6.16 16.32
N ALA A 43 0.92 -6.21 15.39
CA ALA A 43 1.27 -7.39 14.59
C ALA A 43 2.58 -8.07 15.04
N THR A 44 3.03 -7.85 16.28
CA THR A 44 4.35 -8.31 16.74
C THR A 44 4.36 -9.72 17.33
N TYR A 45 3.40 -10.06 18.19
CA TYR A 45 3.37 -11.35 18.90
C TYR A 45 2.70 -12.44 18.09
N SER A 46 2.97 -13.72 18.39
CA SER A 46 2.21 -14.83 17.80
C SER A 46 0.96 -15.08 18.63
N PRO A 47 -0.18 -15.41 17.99
CA PRO A 47 -0.35 -15.70 16.56
C PRO A 47 -0.62 -14.49 15.63
N GLU A 48 -0.80 -13.27 16.16
CA GLU A 48 -1.09 -12.04 15.40
C GLU A 48 -0.13 -11.85 14.22
N SER A 49 1.16 -11.99 14.49
CA SER A 49 2.25 -11.75 13.54
C SER A 49 2.22 -12.74 12.38
N CYS A 50 1.85 -14.00 12.65
CA CYS A 50 1.69 -15.02 11.62
C CYS A 50 0.49 -14.72 10.72
N VAL A 51 -0.64 -14.33 11.33
CA VAL A 51 -1.86 -13.96 10.60
C VAL A 51 -1.63 -12.68 9.79
N PHE A 52 -1.02 -11.67 10.40
CA PHE A 52 -0.66 -10.41 9.75
C PHE A 52 0.24 -10.65 8.56
N GLY A 53 1.36 -11.37 8.76
CA GLY A 53 2.30 -11.70 7.70
C GLY A 53 1.63 -12.44 6.55
N GLN A 54 0.81 -13.46 6.84
CA GLN A 54 0.10 -14.21 5.79
C GLN A 54 -0.83 -13.30 4.97
N LEU A 55 -1.70 -12.54 5.64
CA LEU A 55 -2.71 -11.72 4.95
C LEU A 55 -2.09 -10.52 4.22
N ILE A 56 -1.08 -9.86 4.82
CA ILE A 56 -0.42 -8.70 4.21
C ILE A 56 0.40 -9.10 2.99
N ASN A 57 1.02 -10.29 2.97
CA ASN A 57 1.71 -10.80 1.78
C ASN A 57 0.72 -11.13 0.65
N ILE A 58 -0.45 -11.73 0.97
CA ILE A 58 -1.53 -11.92 -0.03
C ILE A 58 -1.98 -10.56 -0.56
N GLY A 59 -2.19 -9.58 0.32
CA GLY A 59 -2.55 -8.21 -0.05
C GLY A 59 -1.50 -7.54 -0.93
N SER A 60 -0.21 -7.75 -0.65
CA SER A 60 0.90 -7.25 -1.47
C SER A 60 0.87 -7.82 -2.88
N VAL A 61 0.60 -9.12 -3.04
CA VAL A 61 0.46 -9.75 -4.36
C VAL A 61 -0.74 -9.18 -5.12
N LEU A 62 -1.91 -9.07 -4.46
CA LEU A 62 -3.12 -8.48 -5.05
C LEU A 62 -2.90 -7.02 -5.48
N LEU A 63 -2.18 -6.24 -4.67
CA LEU A 63 -1.78 -4.87 -4.98
C LEU A 63 -0.85 -4.84 -6.20
N GLY A 64 0.16 -5.71 -6.25
CA GLY A 64 1.08 -5.82 -7.38
C GLY A 64 0.34 -6.13 -8.69
N ILE A 65 -0.62 -7.05 -8.66
CA ILE A 65 -1.49 -7.34 -9.81
C ILE A 65 -2.32 -6.10 -10.18
N THR A 66 -2.91 -5.42 -9.20
CA THR A 66 -3.70 -4.18 -9.43
C THR A 66 -2.86 -3.10 -10.10
N ILE A 67 -1.63 -2.87 -9.62
CA ILE A 67 -0.68 -1.91 -10.20
C ILE A 67 -0.31 -2.31 -11.63
N TYR A 68 -0.05 -3.60 -11.87
CA TYR A 68 0.26 -4.09 -13.20
C TYR A 68 -0.91 -3.92 -14.18
N VAL A 69 -2.13 -4.23 -13.75
CA VAL A 69 -3.34 -3.98 -14.55
C VAL A 69 -3.48 -2.51 -14.89
N ARG A 70 -3.27 -1.61 -13.91
CA ARG A 70 -3.30 -0.16 -14.14
C ARG A 70 -2.24 0.26 -15.17
N TYR A 71 -1.03 -0.27 -15.05
CA TYR A 71 0.05 -0.04 -16.01
C TYR A 71 -0.35 -0.46 -17.43
N ARG A 72 -0.90 -1.67 -17.58
CA ARG A 72 -1.34 -2.20 -18.88
C ARG A 72 -2.52 -1.45 -19.46
N GLN A 73 -3.47 -1.01 -18.64
CA GLN A 73 -4.58 -0.17 -19.06
C GLN A 73 -4.08 1.13 -19.70
N VAL A 74 -3.18 1.84 -19.02
CA VAL A 74 -2.61 3.11 -19.53
C VAL A 74 -1.76 2.89 -20.78
N LEU A 75 -1.03 1.77 -20.85
CA LEU A 75 -0.28 1.39 -22.05
C LEU A 75 -1.20 1.16 -23.25
N GLN A 76 -2.28 0.41 -23.06
CA GLN A 76 -3.26 0.14 -24.12
C GLN A 76 -3.90 1.43 -24.64
N LEU A 77 -4.26 2.35 -23.73
CA LEU A 77 -4.81 3.66 -24.10
C LEU A 77 -3.82 4.46 -24.95
N TYR A 78 -2.54 4.50 -24.56
CA TYR A 78 -1.48 5.15 -25.32
C TYR A 78 -1.31 4.56 -26.72
N GLU A 79 -1.35 3.23 -26.85
CA GLU A 79 -1.23 2.56 -28.16
C GLU A 79 -2.41 2.86 -29.10
N HIS A 80 -3.59 3.15 -28.56
CA HIS A 80 -4.80 3.45 -29.35
C HIS A 80 -5.01 4.94 -29.61
N HIS A 81 -4.29 5.82 -28.90
CA HIS A 81 -4.43 7.27 -28.96
C HIS A 81 -3.04 7.92 -29.18
N PRO A 82 -2.57 7.99 -30.44
CA PRO A 82 -1.21 8.46 -30.76
C PRO A 82 -0.99 9.95 -30.48
N ASP A 83 -2.05 10.70 -30.18
CA ASP A 83 -2.04 12.09 -29.73
C ASP A 83 -1.63 12.27 -28.26
N LEU A 84 -1.62 11.19 -27.47
CA LEU A 84 -1.13 11.23 -26.10
C LEU A 84 0.36 11.55 -26.04
N ASP A 85 0.71 12.49 -25.15
CA ASP A 85 2.09 12.90 -24.95
C ASP A 85 2.97 11.73 -24.47
N ALA A 86 4.19 11.64 -25.01
CA ALA A 86 5.14 10.57 -24.68
C ALA A 86 5.53 10.53 -23.18
N SER A 87 5.30 11.63 -22.44
CA SER A 87 5.45 11.68 -20.99
C SER A 87 4.50 10.73 -20.27
N VAL A 88 3.29 10.45 -20.80
CA VAL A 88 2.34 9.50 -20.19
C VAL A 88 3.00 8.13 -20.02
N LEU A 89 3.67 7.64 -21.07
CA LEU A 89 4.34 6.34 -21.04
C LEU A 89 5.54 6.34 -20.08
N ARG A 90 6.28 7.45 -20.01
CA ARG A 90 7.39 7.60 -19.05
C ARG A 90 6.88 7.55 -17.60
N GLN A 91 5.85 8.33 -17.29
CA GLN A 91 5.23 8.35 -15.95
C GLN A 91 4.64 6.99 -15.61
N ASN A 92 3.98 6.32 -16.55
CA ASN A 92 3.38 5.01 -16.34
C ASN A 92 4.44 3.93 -15.99
N ARG A 93 5.60 3.94 -16.68
CA ARG A 93 6.71 3.02 -16.37
C ARG A 93 7.34 3.31 -15.00
N LEU A 94 7.55 4.57 -14.66
CA LEU A 94 8.09 4.93 -13.33
C LEU A 94 7.10 4.55 -12.22
N ALA A 95 5.80 4.80 -12.44
CA ALA A 95 4.75 4.42 -11.51
C ALA A 95 4.75 2.91 -11.26
N LEU A 96 4.86 2.09 -12.32
CA LEU A 96 4.98 0.63 -12.16
C LEU A 96 6.11 0.26 -11.19
N TRP A 97 7.32 0.80 -11.40
CA TRP A 97 8.46 0.48 -10.53
C TRP A 97 8.27 0.95 -9.09
N PHE A 98 7.82 2.19 -8.87
CA PHE A 98 7.54 2.68 -7.52
C PHE A 98 6.46 1.85 -6.82
N GLY A 99 5.42 1.45 -7.56
CA GLY A 99 4.37 0.58 -7.06
C GLY A 99 4.88 -0.81 -6.68
N LEU A 100 5.73 -1.44 -7.51
CA LEU A 100 6.32 -2.75 -7.21
C LEU A 100 7.29 -2.70 -6.02
N VAL A 101 8.09 -1.64 -5.89
CA VAL A 101 8.94 -1.42 -4.72
C VAL A 101 8.11 -1.21 -3.46
N SER A 102 6.96 -0.52 -3.56
CA SER A 102 6.01 -0.40 -2.46
C SER A 102 5.44 -1.75 -2.04
N CYS A 103 5.08 -2.63 -2.98
CA CYS A 103 4.65 -4.00 -2.68
C CYS A 103 5.74 -4.82 -1.96
N LEU A 104 7.00 -4.68 -2.39
CA LEU A 104 8.14 -5.29 -1.71
C LEU A 104 8.29 -4.75 -0.28
N GLY A 105 8.11 -3.44 -0.09
CA GLY A 105 8.08 -2.81 1.23
C GLY A 105 7.00 -3.39 2.14
N ILE A 106 5.80 -3.62 1.63
CA ILE A 106 4.70 -4.29 2.35
C ILE A 106 5.10 -5.71 2.77
N SER A 107 5.75 -6.47 1.88
CA SER A 107 6.26 -7.79 2.23
C SER A 107 7.29 -7.70 3.35
N PHE A 108 8.20 -6.73 3.32
CA PHE A 108 9.21 -6.59 4.38
C PHE A 108 8.58 -6.30 5.74
N VAL A 109 7.69 -5.29 5.84
CA VAL A 109 7.04 -4.98 7.13
C VAL A 109 6.16 -6.13 7.65
N GLY A 110 5.61 -6.95 6.75
CA GLY A 110 4.81 -8.12 7.11
C GLY A 110 5.58 -9.30 7.69
N ASN A 111 6.86 -9.43 7.34
CA ASN A 111 7.67 -10.60 7.73
C ASN A 111 8.82 -10.26 8.68
N PHE A 112 9.27 -9.01 8.71
CA PHE A 112 10.33 -8.54 9.58
C PHE A 112 9.75 -7.56 10.59
N GLN A 113 9.33 -8.06 11.75
CA GLN A 113 8.78 -7.22 12.83
C GLN A 113 9.84 -6.24 13.32
N GLU A 114 9.42 -5.03 13.70
CA GLU A 114 10.33 -3.99 14.20
C GLU A 114 11.16 -4.48 15.40
N THR A 115 10.56 -5.27 16.29
CA THR A 115 11.24 -5.79 17.48
C THR A 115 12.29 -6.86 17.17
N ASN A 116 12.16 -7.55 16.04
CA ASN A 116 13.03 -8.67 15.67
C ASN A 116 14.15 -8.21 14.74
N VAL A 117 13.82 -7.47 13.69
CA VAL A 117 14.77 -7.03 12.66
C VAL A 117 14.49 -5.57 12.25
N ARG A 118 14.65 -4.66 13.21
CA ARG A 118 14.32 -3.22 13.10
C ARG A 118 14.79 -2.55 11.81
N ILE A 119 16.04 -2.76 11.40
CA ILE A 119 16.61 -2.10 10.22
C ILE A 119 15.85 -2.49 8.95
N VAL A 120 15.58 -3.79 8.78
CA VAL A 120 14.83 -4.29 7.62
C VAL A 120 13.38 -3.83 7.67
N HIS A 121 12.77 -3.77 8.86
CA HIS A 121 11.44 -3.23 9.06
C HIS A 121 11.33 -1.78 8.57
N PHE A 122 12.24 -0.90 9.00
CA PHE A 122 12.22 0.51 8.60
C PHE A 122 12.55 0.72 7.12
N ILE A 123 13.44 -0.09 6.53
CA ILE A 123 13.64 -0.11 5.07
C ILE A 123 12.33 -0.48 4.38
N GLY A 124 11.64 -1.52 4.86
CA GLY A 124 10.34 -1.94 4.36
C GLY A 124 9.28 -0.84 4.46
N ALA A 125 9.17 -0.17 5.61
CA ALA A 125 8.23 0.90 5.85
C ALA A 125 8.50 2.11 4.93
N PHE A 126 9.76 2.49 4.74
CA PHE A 126 10.15 3.56 3.82
C PHE A 126 9.85 3.18 2.36
N CYS A 127 10.15 1.96 1.93
CA CYS A 127 9.79 1.46 0.61
C CYS A 127 8.27 1.44 0.41
N CYS A 128 7.51 0.94 1.39
CA CYS A 128 6.05 0.87 1.36
C CYS A 128 5.44 2.27 1.19
N PHE A 129 5.66 3.15 2.17
CA PHE A 129 4.99 4.46 2.23
C PHE A 129 5.64 5.50 1.31
N GLY A 130 6.96 5.53 1.23
CA GLY A 130 7.69 6.46 0.37
C GLY A 130 7.43 6.19 -1.11
N CYS A 131 7.71 4.97 -1.58
CA CYS A 131 7.47 4.64 -2.99
C CYS A 131 5.98 4.57 -3.33
N GLY A 132 5.11 4.17 -2.39
CA GLY A 132 3.66 4.22 -2.59
C GLY A 132 3.13 5.64 -2.76
N THR A 133 3.66 6.60 -2.00
CA THR A 133 3.30 8.03 -2.16
C THR A 133 3.76 8.57 -3.50
N LEU A 134 4.96 8.21 -3.97
CA LEU A 134 5.43 8.56 -5.32
C LEU A 134 4.55 7.95 -6.42
N TYR A 135 4.15 6.68 -6.26
CA TYR A 135 3.18 6.03 -7.14
C TYR A 135 1.86 6.81 -7.20
N PHE A 136 1.34 7.31 -6.07
CA PHE A 136 0.10 8.09 -6.03
C PHE A 136 0.20 9.41 -6.78
N TRP A 137 1.29 10.15 -6.61
CA TRP A 137 1.53 11.37 -7.38
C TRP A 137 1.55 11.12 -8.88
N MET A 138 2.23 10.05 -9.31
CA MET A 138 2.27 9.67 -10.73
C MET A 138 0.89 9.26 -11.25
N GLN A 139 0.14 8.46 -10.49
CA GLN A 139 -1.21 8.05 -10.89
C GLN A 139 -2.21 9.20 -10.89
N ALA A 140 -2.08 10.17 -9.99
CA ALA A 140 -2.87 11.41 -10.01
C ALA A 140 -2.58 12.20 -11.30
N LEU A 141 -1.30 12.41 -11.63
CA LEU A 141 -0.89 13.07 -12.87
C LEU A 141 -1.41 12.32 -14.11
N ILE A 142 -1.17 11.02 -14.20
CA ILE A 142 -1.64 10.18 -15.30
C ILE A 142 -3.17 10.28 -15.45
N SER A 143 -3.92 10.34 -14.35
CA SER A 143 -5.39 10.47 -14.39
C SER A 143 -5.85 11.77 -15.07
N TYR A 144 -5.09 12.85 -14.97
CA TYR A 144 -5.37 14.07 -15.74
C TYR A 144 -4.96 13.94 -17.20
N LEU A 145 -3.80 13.32 -17.46
CA LEU A 145 -3.26 13.20 -18.82
C LEU A 145 -4.08 12.29 -19.73
N ILE A 146 -4.72 11.26 -19.16
CA ILE A 146 -5.56 10.32 -19.94
C ILE A 146 -7.03 10.72 -19.99
N PHE A 147 -7.44 11.80 -19.31
CA PHE A 147 -8.81 12.31 -19.42
C PHE A 147 -8.99 13.01 -20.78
N PRO A 148 -10.11 12.80 -21.51
CA PRO A 148 -11.34 12.11 -21.11
C PRO A 148 -11.42 10.63 -21.49
N MET A 149 -10.35 10.01 -21.99
CA MET A 149 -10.35 8.62 -22.48
C MET A 149 -10.60 7.58 -21.38
N SER A 150 -10.14 7.84 -20.15
CA SER A 150 -10.39 6.97 -19.00
C SER A 150 -10.57 7.78 -17.71
N GLY A 151 -11.52 7.33 -16.89
CA GLY A 151 -11.83 7.96 -15.61
C GLY A 151 -12.54 9.31 -15.74
N THR A 152 -12.58 10.06 -14.64
CA THR A 152 -13.22 11.39 -14.59
C THR A 152 -12.31 12.40 -13.89
N ARG A 153 -12.53 13.69 -14.14
CA ARG A 153 -11.80 14.77 -13.44
C ARG A 153 -11.98 14.69 -11.92
N ILE A 154 -13.16 14.27 -11.44
CA ILE A 154 -13.42 14.10 -10.01
C ILE A 154 -12.46 13.07 -9.40
N TYR A 155 -12.27 11.91 -10.05
CA TYR A 155 -11.31 10.92 -9.59
C TYR A 155 -9.86 11.40 -9.68
N ALA A 156 -9.51 12.20 -10.69
CA ALA A 156 -8.18 12.82 -10.77
C ALA A 156 -7.94 13.79 -9.60
N HIS A 157 -8.91 14.64 -9.26
CA HIS A 157 -8.85 15.53 -8.08
C HIS A 157 -8.79 14.75 -6.76
N LEU A 158 -9.58 13.69 -6.64
CA LEU A 158 -9.57 12.83 -5.45
C LEU A 158 -8.19 12.19 -5.25
N ARG A 159 -7.60 11.62 -6.31
CA ARG A 159 -6.25 11.03 -6.28
C ARG A 159 -5.20 12.07 -5.93
N LEU A 160 -5.27 13.27 -6.52
CA LEU A 160 -4.37 14.37 -6.18
C LEU A 160 -4.47 14.76 -4.70
N GLY A 161 -5.69 14.91 -4.17
CA GLY A 161 -5.92 15.21 -2.77
C GLY A 161 -5.34 14.14 -1.84
N MET A 162 -5.57 12.86 -2.14
CA MET A 162 -4.99 11.74 -1.40
C MET A 162 -3.45 11.76 -1.46
N SER A 163 -2.84 12.05 -2.62
CA SER A 163 -1.38 12.17 -2.76
C SER A 163 -0.79 13.26 -1.87
N VAL A 164 -1.43 14.44 -1.83
CA VAL A 164 -1.00 15.57 -0.98
C VAL A 164 -1.09 15.19 0.50
N VAL A 165 -2.22 14.62 0.92
CA VAL A 165 -2.44 14.21 2.31
C VAL A 165 -1.43 13.12 2.72
N CYS A 166 -1.19 12.12 1.87
CA CYS A 166 -0.17 11.10 2.11
C CYS A 166 1.24 11.70 2.22
N THR A 167 1.61 12.69 1.40
CA THR A 167 2.92 13.34 1.55
C THR A 167 3.07 14.01 2.92
N ILE A 168 2.06 14.77 3.36
CA ILE A 168 2.09 15.46 4.65
C ILE A 168 2.18 14.45 5.79
N LEU A 169 1.31 13.44 5.77
CA LEU A 169 1.27 12.39 6.80
C LEU A 169 2.54 11.55 6.81
N PHE A 170 3.18 11.31 5.67
CA PHE A 170 4.42 10.52 5.60
C PHE A 170 5.58 11.28 6.24
N ILE A 171 5.66 12.60 5.99
CA ILE A 171 6.64 13.46 6.65
C ILE A 171 6.37 13.52 8.16
N LEU A 172 5.10 13.69 8.57
CA LEU A 172 4.72 13.69 9.98
C LEU A 172 5.07 12.36 10.65
N LEU A 173 4.69 11.23 10.05
CA LEU A 173 5.03 9.87 10.49
C LEU A 173 6.54 9.71 10.67
N ALA A 174 7.34 10.05 9.65
CA ALA A 174 8.78 9.87 9.71
C ALA A 174 9.44 10.76 10.78
N VAL A 175 9.10 12.05 10.81
CA VAL A 175 9.71 13.00 11.76
C VAL A 175 9.28 12.68 13.19
N THR A 176 7.99 12.52 13.44
CA THR A 176 7.48 12.25 14.79
C THR A 176 7.84 10.85 15.27
N GLY A 177 7.91 9.85 14.38
CA GLY A 177 8.43 8.52 14.68
C GLY A 177 9.87 8.59 15.19
N VAL A 178 10.78 9.24 14.44
CA VAL A 178 12.18 9.42 14.87
C VAL A 178 12.28 10.17 16.20
N MET A 179 11.55 11.28 16.35
CA MET A 179 11.56 12.06 17.59
C MET A 179 11.05 11.25 18.79
N SER A 180 10.03 10.41 18.59
CA SER A 180 9.50 9.55 19.65
C SER A 180 10.56 8.57 20.15
N HIS A 181 11.29 7.90 19.25
CA HIS A 181 12.34 6.95 19.63
C HIS A 181 13.54 7.60 20.30
N ILE A 182 13.93 8.82 19.88
CA ILE A 182 15.02 9.57 20.53
C ILE A 182 14.64 9.95 21.98
N LEU A 183 13.38 10.32 22.20
CA LEU A 183 12.90 10.82 23.49
C LEU A 183 12.37 9.72 24.43
N PHE A 184 12.31 8.47 23.96
CA PHE A 184 11.76 7.34 24.70
C PHE A 184 12.64 6.97 25.90
N LYS A 185 12.01 6.84 27.07
CA LYS A 185 12.60 6.48 28.36
C LYS A 185 11.87 5.31 29.03
N GLY A 186 10.83 4.76 28.39
CA GLY A 186 10.09 3.61 28.88
C GLY A 186 10.89 2.32 28.79
N GLN A 187 10.42 1.28 29.48
CA GLN A 187 11.08 -0.04 29.48
C GLN A 187 10.58 -0.95 28.35
N ASN A 188 9.33 -0.77 27.92
CA ASN A 188 8.72 -1.59 26.87
C ASN A 188 8.35 -0.72 25.65
N PRO A 189 9.05 -0.86 24.52
CA PRO A 189 8.82 -0.02 23.33
C PRO A 189 7.45 -0.23 22.65
N ARG A 190 6.62 -1.14 23.15
CA ARG A 190 5.27 -1.45 22.63
C ARG A 190 4.14 -0.93 23.50
N LYS A 191 4.43 -0.54 24.75
CA LYS A 191 3.44 -0.02 25.69
C LYS A 191 3.86 1.38 26.10
N TRP A 192 3.28 2.34 25.40
CA TRP A 192 3.60 3.76 25.55
C TRP A 192 2.61 4.44 26.50
N TYR A 193 3.15 5.02 27.56
CA TYR A 193 2.43 5.84 28.53
C TYR A 193 2.91 7.30 28.45
N PRO A 194 2.07 8.28 28.83
CA PRO A 194 2.48 9.70 28.86
C PRO A 194 3.76 9.98 29.65
N SER A 195 4.08 9.13 30.63
CA SER A 195 5.30 9.20 31.44
C SER A 195 6.58 8.76 30.74
N ASP A 196 6.49 8.05 29.61
CA ASP A 196 7.65 7.38 28.98
C ASP A 196 8.53 8.33 28.15
N GLY A 197 8.18 9.61 28.04
CA GLY A 197 8.90 10.57 27.18
C GLY A 197 8.65 10.29 25.69
N GLY A 198 8.55 11.36 24.88
CA GLY A 198 8.26 11.21 23.44
C GLY A 198 6.85 10.71 23.10
N TRP A 199 6.00 10.44 24.10
CA TRP A 199 4.66 9.86 23.94
C TRP A 199 3.77 10.61 22.95
N TYR A 200 3.71 11.95 23.02
CA TYR A 200 2.93 12.74 22.06
C TYR A 200 3.39 12.55 20.62
N PHE A 201 4.71 12.48 20.39
CA PHE A 201 5.24 12.21 19.06
C PHE A 201 4.89 10.79 18.60
N HIS A 202 4.98 9.80 19.49
CA HIS A 202 4.56 8.42 19.18
C HIS A 202 3.08 8.35 18.78
N VAL A 203 2.19 9.04 19.51
CA VAL A 203 0.76 9.08 19.19
C VAL A 203 0.50 9.74 17.85
N VAL A 204 1.11 10.91 17.57
CA VAL A 204 0.98 11.59 16.28
C VAL A 204 1.46 10.69 15.14
N SER A 205 2.60 10.04 15.33
CA SER A 205 3.19 9.11 14.36
C SER A 205 2.27 7.92 14.09
N SER A 206 1.78 7.27 15.16
CA SER A 206 0.90 6.10 15.06
C SER A 206 -0.42 6.45 14.37
N ILE A 207 -1.07 7.54 14.75
CA ILE A 207 -2.29 8.01 14.07
C ILE A 207 -2.01 8.30 12.58
N SER A 208 -0.86 8.91 12.27
CA SER A 208 -0.46 9.19 10.89
C SER A 208 -0.30 7.90 10.08
N GLU A 209 0.29 6.85 10.66
CA GLU A 209 0.43 5.53 10.02
C GLU A 209 -0.94 4.94 9.65
N TRP A 210 -1.88 4.89 10.62
CA TRP A 210 -3.22 4.37 10.41
C TRP A 210 -3.98 5.11 9.30
N ILE A 211 -3.91 6.44 9.31
CA ILE A 211 -4.55 7.27 8.29
C ILE A 211 -3.91 7.01 6.92
N ILE A 212 -2.58 6.98 6.83
CA ILE A 212 -1.88 6.70 5.57
C ILE A 212 -2.24 5.33 5.01
N ALA A 213 -2.22 4.28 5.82
CA ALA A 213 -2.50 2.91 5.39
C ALA A 213 -3.95 2.78 4.88
N THR A 214 -4.86 3.52 5.51
CA THR A 214 -6.27 3.62 5.10
C THR A 214 -6.42 4.38 3.78
N ILE A 215 -5.80 5.57 3.66
CA ILE A 215 -5.82 6.34 2.39
C ILE A 215 -5.20 5.53 1.26
N PHE A 216 -4.13 4.77 1.53
CA PHE A 216 -3.53 3.90 0.53
C PHE A 216 -4.52 2.88 -0.02
N SER A 217 -5.29 2.26 0.87
CA SER A 217 -6.34 1.32 0.49
C SER A 217 -7.43 2.00 -0.35
N PHE A 218 -7.88 3.20 0.03
CA PHE A 218 -8.87 3.97 -0.73
C PHE A 218 -8.36 4.47 -2.08
N PHE A 219 -7.09 4.85 -2.17
CA PHE A 219 -6.49 5.25 -3.43
C PHE A 219 -6.55 4.11 -4.44
N ILE A 220 -6.18 2.90 -4.02
CA ILE A 220 -6.26 1.71 -4.86
C ILE A 220 -7.72 1.40 -5.22
N LEU A 221 -8.63 1.45 -4.25
CA LEU A 221 -10.07 1.27 -4.47
C LEU A 221 -10.63 2.24 -5.52
N SER A 222 -10.06 3.45 -5.65
CA SER A 222 -10.49 4.42 -6.65
C SER A 222 -10.35 3.94 -8.10
N PHE A 223 -9.56 2.90 -8.38
CA PHE A 223 -9.45 2.31 -9.72
C PHE A 223 -10.62 1.40 -10.09
N THR A 224 -11.47 1.02 -9.13
CA THR A 224 -12.55 0.04 -9.34
C THR A 224 -13.42 0.36 -10.54
N ASN A 225 -13.86 1.60 -10.69
CA ASN A 225 -14.74 1.98 -11.79
C ASN A 225 -14.04 1.91 -13.15
N GLU A 226 -12.80 2.40 -13.25
CA GLU A 226 -12.00 2.33 -14.48
C GLU A 226 -11.65 0.87 -14.85
N PHE A 227 -11.58 -0.03 -13.88
CA PHE A 227 -11.31 -1.45 -14.13
C PHE A 227 -12.55 -2.24 -14.57
N ARG A 228 -13.75 -1.65 -14.52
CA ARG A 228 -14.96 -2.27 -15.10
C ARG A 228 -14.89 -2.35 -16.62
N ASP A 229 -14.14 -1.44 -17.22
CA ASP A 229 -13.93 -1.36 -18.68
C ASP A 229 -12.70 -2.15 -19.15
N VAL A 230 -12.03 -2.87 -18.24
CA VAL A 230 -10.83 -3.66 -18.52
C VAL A 230 -11.16 -5.16 -18.44
N SER A 231 -10.73 -5.90 -19.46
CA SER A 231 -10.80 -7.36 -19.47
C SER A 231 -9.40 -7.93 -19.72
N LEU A 232 -8.99 -8.88 -18.87
CA LEU A 232 -7.79 -9.69 -19.09
C LEU A 232 -8.16 -10.99 -19.82
N SER A 233 -7.38 -11.33 -20.85
CA SER A 233 -7.31 -12.67 -21.42
C SER A 233 -6.26 -13.50 -20.69
N HIS A 234 -6.33 -14.83 -20.84
CA HIS A 234 -5.32 -15.72 -20.30
C HIS A 234 -3.94 -15.42 -20.92
N PRO A 235 -2.84 -15.60 -20.17
CA PRO A 235 -1.49 -15.53 -20.74
C PRO A 235 -1.37 -16.49 -21.92
N GLN A 236 -0.78 -16.03 -23.02
CA GLN A 236 -0.50 -16.88 -24.18
C GLN A 236 0.60 -17.88 -23.81
N ILE A 237 0.33 -19.18 -23.97
CA ILE A 237 1.30 -20.26 -23.73
C ILE A 237 1.61 -20.92 -25.08
N ALA A 238 2.88 -20.97 -25.46
CA ALA A 238 3.34 -21.67 -26.67
C ALA A 238 3.96 -23.01 -26.28
N LEU A 239 3.44 -24.11 -26.84
CA LEU A 239 4.04 -25.44 -26.69
C LEU A 239 5.20 -25.59 -27.67
N MET A 240 6.42 -25.74 -27.15
CA MET A 240 7.62 -25.94 -27.99
C MET A 240 7.79 -27.40 -28.43
N SER A 241 7.23 -28.35 -27.69
CA SER A 241 7.10 -29.76 -28.06
C SER A 241 5.96 -30.40 -27.25
N TYR A 242 5.27 -31.39 -27.81
CA TYR A 242 4.35 -32.26 -27.09
C TYR A 242 4.43 -33.66 -27.69
N SER A 243 4.57 -34.69 -26.83
CA SER A 243 4.56 -36.08 -27.29
C SER A 243 3.12 -36.58 -27.34
N THR A 244 2.66 -36.99 -28.51
CA THR A 244 1.46 -37.81 -28.66
C THR A 244 1.87 -39.27 -28.54
N ILE A 245 1.99 -39.76 -27.30
CA ILE A 245 2.06 -41.20 -27.07
C ILE A 245 0.61 -41.69 -27.15
N ILE A 246 0.25 -42.28 -28.29
CA ILE A 246 -0.91 -43.16 -28.43
C ILE A 246 -0.50 -44.52 -27.86
#